data_AF-A0AAJ1CGD8-F1
#
_entry.id   AF-A0AAJ1CGD8-F1
#
_cell.length_a   1.000
_cell.length_b   1.000
_cell.length_c   1.000
_cell.angle_alpha   90.00
_cell.angle_beta   90.00
_cell.angle_gamma   90.00
#
_symmetry.space_group_name_H-M   'P 1'
#
loop_
_entity.id
_entity.type
_entity.pdbx_description
1 polymer ?
#
loop_
_entity_poly.entity_id
_entity_poly.type
_entity_poly.pdbx_seq_one_letter_code
_entity_poly.pdbx_strand_id
1 'polypeptide(L)'
;MKRDLIYLFLIVAATAAAKVTAQTTQETPAEIRPQRIEAGFTKTVHILFPSPVTYIDIGSMDIIAGKADGAENVVRVKAAVRNFTAETNLTVITEDGG
;
A
#
# COMPACT_ATOMS: atom_id res chain seq x y z
N MET A 1 14.08 -39.58 -40.04
CA MET A 1 15.27 -39.21 -39.25
C MET A 1 15.58 -37.71 -39.27
N LYS A 2 15.77 -37.04 -40.42
CA LYS A 2 16.16 -35.61 -40.44
C LYS A 2 15.04 -34.64 -40.03
N ARG A 3 13.78 -34.96 -40.39
CA ARG A 3 12.59 -34.16 -40.02
C ARG A 3 12.24 -34.30 -38.54
N ASP A 4 12.37 -35.51 -37.99
CA ASP A 4 12.11 -35.79 -36.57
C ASP A 4 13.07 -35.01 -35.66
N LEU A 5 14.33 -34.86 -36.08
CA LEU A 5 15.33 -34.07 -35.38
C LEU A 5 15.01 -32.57 -35.39
N ILE A 6 14.39 -32.06 -36.47
CA ILE A 6 13.94 -30.67 -36.57
C ILE A 6 12.76 -30.42 -35.64
N TYR A 7 11.78 -31.32 -35.59
CA TYR A 7 10.64 -31.18 -34.68
C TYR A 7 11.07 -31.23 -33.21
N LEU A 8 12.02 -32.10 -32.87
CA LEU A 8 12.58 -32.15 -31.52
C LEU A 8 13.26 -30.82 -31.15
N PHE A 9 14.04 -30.23 -32.06
CA PHE A 9 14.64 -28.92 -31.87
C PHE A 9 13.60 -27.80 -31.68
N LEU A 10 12.52 -27.81 -32.47
CA LEU A 10 11.45 -26.81 -32.37
C LEU A 10 10.67 -26.91 -31.04
N ILE A 11 10.42 -28.13 -30.54
CA ILE A 11 9.73 -28.34 -29.26
C ILE A 11 10.61 -27.89 -28.07
N VAL A 12 11.91 -28.17 -28.11
CA VAL A 12 12.85 -27.71 -27.08
C VAL A 12 12.96 -26.18 -27.09
N ALA A 13 13.00 -25.55 -28.26
CA ALA A 13 13.00 -24.09 -28.38
C ALA A 13 11.69 -23.46 -27.85
N ALA A 14 10.53 -24.07 -28.14
CA ALA A 14 9.23 -23.59 -27.65
C ALA A 14 9.11 -23.65 -26.12
N THR A 15 9.64 -24.71 -25.49
CA THR A 15 9.60 -24.85 -24.02
C THR A 15 10.62 -23.97 -23.30
N ALA A 16 11.74 -23.61 -23.94
CA ALA A 16 12.69 -22.62 -23.42
C ALA A 16 12.10 -21.20 -23.43
N ALA A 17 11.37 -20.82 -24.48
CA ALA A 17 10.71 -19.51 -24.59
C ALA A 17 9.58 -19.33 -23.55
N ALA A 18 8.83 -20.39 -23.25
CA ALA A 18 7.73 -20.36 -22.29
C ALA A 18 8.17 -20.12 -20.83
N LYS A 19 9.46 -20.35 -20.50
CA LYS A 19 9.99 -20.12 -19.14
C LYS A 19 10.41 -18.68 -18.86
N VAL A 20 10.34 -17.78 -19.84
CA VAL A 20 10.87 -16.40 -19.73
C VAL A 20 9.81 -15.34 -19.42
N THR A 21 8.55 -15.73 -19.17
CA THR A 21 7.45 -14.77 -18.90
C THR A 21 6.88 -14.86 -17.48
N ALA A 22 7.64 -15.37 -16.51
CA ALA A 22 7.36 -15.10 -15.11
C ALA A 22 8.14 -13.83 -14.71
N GLN A 23 7.64 -12.66 -15.13
CA GLN A 23 8.07 -11.40 -14.53
C GLN A 23 7.48 -11.34 -13.13
N THR A 24 8.18 -11.93 -12.17
CA THR A 24 8.00 -11.57 -10.76
C THR A 24 8.35 -10.09 -10.67
N THR A 25 7.36 -9.21 -10.56
CA THR A 25 7.59 -7.84 -10.11
C THR A 25 8.35 -7.97 -8.80
N GLN A 26 9.64 -7.65 -8.81
CA GLN A 26 10.39 -7.48 -7.57
C GLN A 26 9.76 -6.26 -6.90
N GLU A 27 8.77 -6.52 -6.04
CA GLU A 27 8.26 -5.54 -5.09
C GLU A 27 9.43 -5.20 -4.17
N THR A 28 10.19 -4.19 -4.57
CA THR A 28 11.19 -3.60 -3.69
C THR A 28 10.37 -2.99 -2.55
N PRO A 29 10.62 -3.36 -1.28
CA PRO A 29 9.88 -2.79 -0.16
C PRO A 29 9.89 -1.28 -0.30
N ALA A 30 8.71 -0.68 -0.49
CA ALA A 30 8.60 0.75 -0.68
C ALA A 30 9.19 1.44 0.55
N GLU A 31 10.10 2.39 0.34
CA GLU A 31 10.69 3.12 1.46
C GLU A 31 9.59 3.94 2.18
N ILE A 32 9.26 3.56 3.41
CA ILE A 32 8.27 4.26 4.22
C ILE A 32 8.93 5.49 4.82
N ARG A 33 8.58 6.67 4.28
CA ARG A 33 9.04 7.96 4.79
C ARG A 33 7.93 8.63 5.61
N PRO A 34 8.23 9.14 6.82
CA PRO A 34 7.27 9.90 7.61
C PRO A 34 6.74 11.09 6.82
N GLN A 35 5.41 11.24 6.81
CA GLN A 35 4.71 12.35 6.16
C GLN A 35 4.14 13.28 7.23
N ARG A 36 4.27 14.59 7.02
CA ARG A 36 3.63 15.59 7.88
C ARG A 36 2.27 15.95 7.29
N ILE A 37 1.23 15.89 8.13
CA ILE A 37 -0.13 16.29 7.78
C ILE A 37 -0.64 17.31 8.80
N GLU A 38 -1.55 18.18 8.37
CA GLU A 38 -2.21 19.15 9.26
C GLU A 38 -3.60 18.66 9.65
N ALA A 39 -3.83 18.40 10.93
CA ALA A 39 -5.14 18.07 11.47
C ALA A 39 -5.91 19.34 11.88
N GLY A 40 -7.09 19.56 11.29
CA GLY A 40 -7.95 20.69 11.62
C GLY A 40 -9.11 20.31 12.55
N PHE A 41 -9.63 21.26 13.33
CA PHE A 41 -10.82 21.05 14.17
C PHE A 41 -12.13 21.14 13.38
N THR A 42 -12.18 21.94 12.31
CA THR A 42 -13.40 22.15 11.52
C THR A 42 -13.43 21.28 10.26
N LYS A 43 -12.25 20.92 9.73
CA LYS A 43 -12.07 20.12 8.52
C LYS A 43 -11.53 18.73 8.86
N THR A 44 -11.98 17.72 8.13
CA THR A 44 -11.45 16.34 8.25
C THR A 44 -10.52 16.07 7.07
N VAL A 45 -9.29 15.63 7.34
CA VAL A 45 -8.37 15.16 6.30
C VAL A 45 -8.70 13.69 6.00
N HIS A 46 -8.76 13.33 4.72
CA HIS A 46 -8.94 11.95 4.28
C HIS A 46 -7.66 11.50 3.59
N ILE A 47 -7.08 10.39 4.06
CA ILE A 47 -5.86 9.80 3.51
C ILE A 47 -6.29 8.51 2.83
N LEU A 48 -6.02 8.40 1.53
CA LEU A 48 -6.32 7.23 0.71
C LEU A 48 -5.08 6.34 0.63
N PHE A 49 -5.25 5.07 0.98
CA PHE A 49 -4.23 4.04 0.90
C PHE A 49 -4.49 3.11 -0.29
N PRO A 50 -3.45 2.48 -0.85
CA PRO A 50 -3.60 1.50 -1.94
C PRO A 50 -4.33 0.22 -1.52
N SER A 51 -4.26 -0.15 -0.23
CA SER A 51 -4.75 -1.40 0.34
C SER A 51 -5.60 -1.13 1.59
N PRO A 52 -6.51 -2.04 2.00
CA PRO A 52 -7.30 -1.87 3.22
C PRO A 52 -6.44 -1.65 4.47
N VAL A 53 -6.91 -0.77 5.35
CA VAL A 53 -6.25 -0.45 6.61
C VAL A 53 -6.63 -1.46 7.70
N THR A 54 -5.61 -2.04 8.32
CA THR A 54 -5.76 -3.06 9.36
C THR A 54 -5.47 -2.51 10.76
N TYR A 55 -4.63 -1.47 10.87
CA TYR A 55 -4.25 -0.86 12.14
C TYR A 55 -4.11 0.66 12.04
N ILE A 56 -4.48 1.36 13.12
CA ILE A 56 -4.35 2.82 13.27
C ILE A 56 -3.93 3.12 14.72
N ASP A 57 -2.84 3.89 14.89
CA ASP A 57 -2.42 4.48 16.15
C ASP A 57 -2.30 6.00 16.03
N ILE A 58 -2.78 6.73 17.05
CA ILE A 58 -2.94 8.19 17.00
C ILE A 58 -2.01 8.96 17.94
N GLY A 59 -1.16 8.28 18.73
CA GLY A 59 -0.22 8.89 19.67
C GLY A 59 -0.81 9.71 20.83
N SER A 60 -1.75 10.62 20.56
CA SER A 60 -2.45 11.49 21.50
C SER A 60 -3.96 11.47 21.26
N MET A 61 -4.74 11.66 22.32
CA MET A 61 -6.20 11.83 22.25
C MET A 61 -6.62 13.23 21.76
N ASP A 62 -5.67 14.15 21.55
CA ASP A 62 -5.95 15.48 20.97
C ASP A 62 -6.26 15.42 19.47
N ILE A 63 -6.02 14.27 18.84
CA ILE A 63 -6.50 13.95 17.50
C ILE A 63 -7.45 12.75 17.57
N ILE A 64 -8.31 12.63 16.55
CA ILE A 64 -9.11 11.44 16.29
C ILE A 64 -8.80 10.96 14.88
N ALA A 65 -8.63 9.64 14.75
CA ALA A 65 -8.51 9.00 13.46
C ALA A 65 -9.31 7.69 13.41
N GLY A 66 -9.74 7.33 12.21
CA GLY A 66 -10.47 6.08 11.99
C GLY A 66 -10.78 5.87 10.52
N LYS A 67 -11.15 4.63 10.16
CA LYS A 67 -11.56 4.31 8.79
C LYS A 67 -12.80 5.10 8.38
N ALA A 68 -12.90 5.43 7.08
CA ALA A 68 -14.10 6.00 6.52
C ALA A 68 -15.19 4.94 6.40
N ASP A 69 -16.44 5.36 6.60
CA ASP A 69 -17.59 4.45 6.53
C ASP A 69 -17.76 3.98 5.08
N GLY A 70 -17.74 2.66 4.87
CA GLY A 70 -17.84 2.06 3.54
C GLY A 70 -16.57 2.12 2.69
N ALA A 71 -15.44 2.62 3.22
CA ALA A 71 -14.15 2.64 2.52
C ALA A 71 -13.01 2.20 3.45
N GLU A 72 -12.58 0.93 3.30
CA GLU A 72 -11.62 0.30 4.23
C GLU A 72 -10.18 0.79 4.06
N ASN A 73 -9.86 1.39 2.91
CA ASN A 73 -8.55 1.95 2.58
C ASN A 73 -8.49 3.47 2.76
N VAL A 74 -9.46 4.09 3.44
CA VAL A 74 -9.48 5.53 3.68
C VAL A 74 -9.46 5.80 5.18
N VAL A 75 -8.50 6.61 5.64
CA VAL A 75 -8.42 7.08 7.03
C VAL A 75 -8.83 8.54 7.11
N ARG A 76 -9.78 8.82 7.99
CA ARG A 76 -10.20 10.17 8.38
C ARG A 76 -9.37 10.60 9.57
N VAL A 77 -8.82 11.81 9.52
CA VAL A 77 -8.05 12.41 10.61
C VAL A 77 -8.59 13.81 10.91
N LYS A 78 -8.76 14.12 12.19
CA LYS A 78 -9.28 15.41 12.63
C LYS A 78 -8.72 15.77 14.00
N ALA A 79 -8.53 17.05 14.28
CA ALA A 79 -8.21 17.50 15.62
C ALA A 79 -9.45 17.36 16.52
N ALA A 80 -9.27 16.78 17.71
CA ALA A 80 -10.31 16.65 18.73
C ALA A 80 -10.50 17.96 19.53
N VAL A 81 -9.48 18.82 19.53
CA VAL A 81 -9.45 20.08 20.27
C VAL A 81 -9.29 21.29 19.34
N ARG A 82 -9.84 22.44 19.75
CA ARG A 82 -9.62 23.72 19.05
C ARG A 82 -8.19 24.20 19.27
N ASN A 83 -7.63 24.90 18.29
CA ASN A 83 -6.27 25.45 18.34
C ASN A 83 -5.21 24.37 18.65
N PHE A 84 -5.35 23.19 18.04
CA PHE A 84 -4.33 22.14 18.11
C PHE A 84 -3.02 22.63 17.48
N THR A 85 -1.99 22.82 18.32
CA THR A 85 -0.66 23.31 17.91
C THR A 85 0.46 22.31 18.16
N ALA A 86 0.20 21.27 18.96
CA ALA A 86 1.18 20.24 19.27
C ALA A 86 1.40 19.32 18.07
N GLU A 87 2.61 18.76 17.97
CA GLU A 87 2.90 17.67 17.04
C GLU A 87 2.65 16.33 17.73
N THR A 88 2.04 15.39 17.01
CA THR A 88 1.87 14.02 17.46
C THR A 88 1.98 13.08 16.26
N ASN A 89 1.98 11.78 16.53
CA ASN A 89 2.17 10.75 15.51
C ASN A 89 0.82 10.22 15.00
N LEU A 90 0.84 9.73 13.77
CA LEU A 90 -0.22 8.88 13.22
C LEU A 90 0.47 7.72 12.52
N THR A 91 0.21 6.50 12.96
CA THR A 91 0.69 5.29 12.32
C THR A 91 -0.48 4.55 11.73
N VAL A 92 -0.35 4.14 10.46
CA VAL A 92 -1.33 3.33 9.75
C VAL A 92 -0.59 2.12 9.21
N ILE A 93 -1.19 0.93 9.35
CA ILE A 93 -0.70 -0.29 8.71
C ILE A 93 -1.79 -0.81 7.78
N THR A 94 -1.40 -1.17 6.57
CA THR A 94 -2.29 -1.76 5.56
C THR A 94 -2.12 -3.28 5.48
N GLU A 95 -3.08 -3.96 4.84
CA GLU A 95 -3.10 -5.43 4.74
C GLU A 95 -1.89 -6.02 3.99
N ASP A 96 -1.31 -5.24 3.08
CA ASP A 96 -0.07 -5.57 2.35
C ASP A 96 1.22 -5.30 3.16
N GLY A 97 1.10 -4.84 4.41
CA GLY A 97 2.24 -4.60 5.31
C GLY A 97 2.94 -3.25 5.13
N GLY A 98 2.33 -2.34 4.36
CA GLY A 98 2.72 -0.93 4.29
C GLY A 98 2.31 -0.10 5.51
#